data_AF-A0A6B1DPR8-F1
#
_entry.id   AF-A0A6B1DPR8-F1
#
_cell.length_a   1.000
_cell.length_b   1.000
_cell.length_c   1.000
_cell.angle_alpha   90.00
_cell.angle_beta   90.00
_cell.angle_gamma   90.00
#
_symmetry.space_group_name_H-M   'P 1'
#
loop_
_entity.id
_entity.type
_entity.pdbx_description
1 polymer ?
#
loop_
_entity_poly.entity_id
_entity_poly.type
_entity_poly.pdbx_seq_one_letter_code
_entity_poly.pdbx_strand_id
1 'polypeptide(L)'
;MATPKAREQERIGTEGDAANGTADRPFNGAATVALPPLPAAPVPGSAAWWATIRALTHYDPAYPYDPTYEYDDEYTTDPDYGVDGVTYLTTEPHKEALASFKDTVDALRGPCAWREFTVHLSDTVRQALPPDHEFRNKGHLIPDVAVLPEVFMPGEPLPRACRLEVDPPPLLVLEVLSESTWQSDLGPKLDTYAAMGIAEYWLYDPEGHAPPAYADGVSFWGWRLDDTGSYVRIPRQPGKGEWAVYHSKVLAADIRMLPAAARDMDVGIPDETGSRHWLQWWDPDQGLWRDREVDAERRRQTEVERQVQEAQAETERKTQEARLDERIAGMHSLLETELSGALLAQIEANWHRAGQGRTASEVAAVLLGQADWRSLLFPDQPDSQGSNKP
;
A
#
# COMPACT_ATOMS: atom_id res chain seq x y z
N MET A 1 -27.39 38.18 -31.43
CA MET A 1 -28.45 37.95 -30.43
C MET A 1 -28.73 36.47 -30.38
N ALA A 2 -28.12 35.77 -29.43
CA ALA A 2 -28.38 34.38 -29.12
C ALA A 2 -28.16 34.22 -27.61
N THR A 3 -29.22 33.88 -26.89
CA THR A 3 -29.26 33.67 -25.45
C THR A 3 -28.68 32.30 -25.11
N PRO A 4 -27.89 32.15 -24.02
CA PRO A 4 -27.51 30.82 -23.53
C PRO A 4 -28.60 30.25 -22.63
N LYS A 5 -28.91 28.96 -22.85
CA LYS A 5 -29.81 28.15 -22.01
C LYS A 5 -29.11 27.82 -20.69
N ALA A 6 -29.77 28.13 -19.59
CA ALA A 6 -29.42 27.69 -18.24
C ALA A 6 -29.63 26.17 -18.11
N ARG A 7 -28.66 25.49 -17.50
CA ARG A 7 -28.75 24.08 -17.09
C ARG A 7 -29.31 24.05 -15.66
N GLU A 8 -30.44 23.38 -15.52
CA GLU A 8 -31.15 23.11 -14.29
C GLU A 8 -30.43 21.96 -13.55
N GLN A 9 -29.99 22.20 -12.31
CA GLN A 9 -29.46 21.18 -11.42
C GLN A 9 -30.61 20.63 -10.57
N GLU A 10 -30.99 19.38 -10.79
CA GLU A 10 -31.89 18.64 -9.90
C GLU A 10 -31.17 18.34 -8.58
N ARG A 11 -31.70 18.91 -7.49
CA ARG A 11 -31.41 18.49 -6.12
C ARG A 11 -32.15 17.17 -5.85
N ILE A 12 -31.39 16.11 -5.61
CA ILE A 12 -31.91 14.89 -5.01
C ILE A 12 -32.07 15.15 -3.51
N GLY A 13 -33.31 15.05 -3.04
CA GLY A 13 -33.67 15.16 -1.63
C GLY A 13 -33.31 13.89 -0.86
N THR A 14 -32.72 14.08 0.33
CA THR A 14 -32.53 13.06 1.35
C THR A 14 -33.66 13.16 2.36
N GLU A 15 -34.64 12.27 2.27
CA GLU A 15 -35.57 11.95 3.36
C GLU A 15 -35.14 10.62 3.99
N GLY A 16 -35.01 10.64 5.31
CA GLY A 16 -34.59 9.49 6.10
C GLY A 16 -35.75 8.59 6.48
N ASP A 17 -35.41 7.45 7.08
CA ASP A 17 -36.28 6.81 8.05
C ASP A 17 -35.48 6.02 9.09
N ALA A 18 -36.04 6.01 10.29
CA ALA A 18 -35.41 5.66 11.54
C ALA A 18 -35.59 4.19 11.95
N ALA A 19 -34.84 3.85 13.01
CA ALA A 19 -35.05 2.78 13.99
C ALA A 19 -34.65 1.35 13.62
N ASN A 20 -33.59 0.87 14.29
CA ASN A 20 -33.73 -0.28 15.17
C ASN A 20 -32.65 -0.28 16.24
N GLY A 21 -33.09 -0.28 17.50
CA GLY A 21 -32.23 -0.44 18.67
C GLY A 21 -31.89 -1.90 18.89
N THR A 22 -30.63 -2.17 19.21
CA THR A 22 -30.19 -3.44 19.78
C THR A 22 -29.31 -3.18 20.99
N ALA A 23 -29.66 -3.89 22.06
CA ALA A 23 -29.15 -3.76 23.40
C ALA A 23 -27.63 -3.98 23.51
N ASP A 24 -27.00 -3.08 24.27
CA ASP A 24 -25.68 -3.29 24.88
C ASP A 24 -25.69 -4.56 25.75
N ARG A 25 -24.94 -5.58 25.32
CA ARG A 25 -24.45 -6.63 26.21
C ARG A 25 -22.97 -6.38 26.48
N PRO A 26 -22.53 -6.25 27.74
CA PRO A 26 -21.11 -6.21 28.03
C PRO A 26 -20.48 -7.57 27.71
N PHE A 27 -19.54 -7.57 26.75
CA PHE A 27 -18.68 -8.71 26.45
C PHE A 27 -17.78 -8.95 27.68
N ASN A 28 -17.99 -10.07 28.38
CA ASN A 28 -17.10 -10.50 29.45
C ASN A 28 -15.73 -10.83 28.84
N GLY A 29 -14.70 -10.12 29.28
CA GLY A 29 -13.31 -10.33 28.87
C GLY A 29 -12.85 -11.74 29.21
N ALA A 30 -12.75 -12.60 28.19
CA ALA A 30 -11.91 -13.78 28.25
C ALA A 30 -10.47 -13.31 28.13
N ALA A 31 -9.65 -13.60 29.14
CA ALA A 31 -8.22 -13.32 29.10
C ALA A 31 -7.58 -14.06 27.91
N THR A 32 -7.06 -13.31 26.95
CA THR A 32 -6.27 -13.84 25.84
C THR A 32 -5.01 -14.49 26.43
N VAL A 33 -4.99 -15.82 26.50
CA VAL A 33 -3.78 -16.57 26.85
C VAL A 33 -2.83 -16.41 25.67
N ALA A 34 -1.83 -15.54 25.82
CA ALA A 34 -0.77 -15.40 24.83
C ALA A 34 -0.07 -16.76 24.66
N LEU A 35 -0.19 -17.33 23.46
CA LEU A 35 0.59 -18.52 23.11
C LEU A 35 2.09 -18.16 23.20
N PRO A 36 2.94 -19.05 23.74
CA PRO A 36 4.37 -18.82 23.73
C PRO A 36 4.86 -18.66 22.28
N PRO A 37 5.86 -17.80 22.04
CA PRO A 37 6.45 -17.67 20.71
C PRO A 37 7.00 -19.02 20.25
N LEU A 38 6.76 -19.36 18.98
CA LEU A 38 7.33 -20.54 18.38
C LEU A 38 8.87 -20.47 18.46
N PRO A 39 9.55 -21.62 18.65
CA PRO A 39 11.00 -21.66 18.59
C PRO A 39 11.49 -21.14 17.22
N ALA A 40 12.59 -20.39 17.22
CA ALA A 40 13.23 -19.94 15.98
C ALA A 40 13.63 -21.16 15.13
N ALA A 41 13.48 -21.05 13.81
CA ALA A 41 13.93 -22.08 12.88
C ALA A 41 15.43 -22.36 13.06
N PRO A 42 15.88 -23.63 12.99
CA PRO A 42 17.28 -23.96 13.12
C PRO A 42 18.10 -23.38 11.97
N VAL A 43 19.32 -22.91 12.26
CA VAL A 43 20.24 -22.41 11.23
C VAL A 43 20.51 -23.51 10.20
N PRO A 44 20.37 -23.27 8.88
CA PRO A 44 20.59 -24.29 7.87
C PRO A 44 21.97 -24.96 7.97
N GLY A 45 22.00 -26.28 7.83
CA GLY A 45 23.22 -27.09 7.92
C GLY A 45 23.72 -27.34 9.35
N SER A 46 23.10 -26.73 10.38
CA SER A 46 23.42 -27.01 11.78
C SER A 46 22.97 -28.41 12.21
N ALA A 47 23.49 -28.88 13.35
CA ALA A 47 23.07 -30.16 13.93
C ALA A 47 21.57 -30.22 14.24
N ALA A 48 20.97 -29.08 14.61
CA ALA A 48 19.53 -28.95 14.85
C ALA A 48 18.73 -29.04 13.54
N TRP A 49 19.20 -28.40 12.47
CA TRP A 49 18.57 -28.51 11.15
C TRP A 49 18.57 -29.96 10.65
N TRP A 50 19.72 -30.64 10.74
CA TRP A 50 19.80 -32.07 10.41
C TRP A 50 18.93 -32.97 11.29
N ALA A 51 18.64 -32.57 12.53
CA ALA A 51 17.70 -33.29 13.38
C ALA A 51 16.26 -33.15 12.87
N THR A 52 15.88 -31.96 12.38
CA THR A 52 14.59 -31.73 11.69
C THR A 52 14.50 -32.55 10.41
N ILE A 53 15.52 -32.51 9.54
CA ILE A 53 15.54 -33.30 8.29
C ILE A 53 15.37 -34.81 8.56
N ARG A 54 16.07 -35.34 9.58
CA ARG A 54 15.93 -36.75 9.96
C ARG A 54 14.59 -37.11 10.59
N ALA A 55 13.81 -36.13 11.02
CA ALA A 55 12.50 -36.34 11.61
C ALA A 55 11.38 -36.33 10.55
N LEU A 56 11.68 -35.90 9.32
CA LEU A 56 10.72 -35.92 8.22
C LEU A 56 10.24 -37.36 7.96
N THR A 57 8.94 -37.51 7.76
CA THR A 57 8.26 -38.78 7.47
C THR A 57 8.76 -39.43 6.19
N HIS A 58 9.34 -38.63 5.29
CA HIS A 58 9.89 -39.02 4.01
C HIS A 58 11.43 -38.90 3.96
N TYR A 59 12.11 -38.84 5.11
CA TYR A 59 13.57 -38.75 5.16
C TYR A 59 14.26 -39.91 4.40
N ASP A 60 15.10 -39.57 3.42
CA ASP A 60 15.93 -40.51 2.68
C ASP A 60 17.43 -40.28 2.99
N PRO A 61 18.09 -41.17 3.75
CA PRO A 61 19.50 -41.01 4.08
C PRO A 61 20.45 -41.06 2.86
N ALA A 62 19.98 -41.52 1.69
CA ALA A 62 20.75 -41.51 0.46
C ALA A 62 20.60 -40.21 -0.35
N TYR A 63 19.58 -39.40 -0.06
CA TYR A 63 19.35 -38.13 -0.74
C TYR A 63 20.30 -37.04 -0.21
N PRO A 64 21.01 -36.30 -1.08
CA PRO A 64 21.97 -35.28 -0.66
C PRO A 64 21.26 -33.96 -0.31
N TYR A 65 20.55 -33.91 0.83
CA TYR A 65 19.85 -32.70 1.29
C TYR A 65 20.78 -31.47 1.29
N ASP A 66 20.35 -30.41 0.59
CA ASP A 66 21.06 -29.14 0.51
C ASP A 66 20.46 -28.15 1.52
N PRO A 67 21.25 -27.66 2.50
CA PRO A 67 20.78 -26.65 3.46
C PRO A 67 20.26 -25.35 2.86
N THR A 68 20.50 -25.07 1.58
CA THR A 68 19.93 -23.90 0.91
C THR A 68 18.44 -24.05 0.61
N TYR A 69 17.89 -25.27 0.71
CA TYR A 69 16.48 -25.55 0.54
C TYR A 69 15.77 -25.86 1.85
N GLU A 70 14.46 -25.61 1.85
CA GLU A 70 13.55 -25.99 2.91
C GLU A 70 12.99 -27.39 2.64
N TYR A 71 12.84 -28.17 3.70
CA TYR A 71 12.20 -29.48 3.67
C TYR A 71 11.29 -29.58 4.89
N ASP A 72 10.03 -29.85 4.63
CA ASP A 72 8.95 -30.06 5.59
C ASP A 72 8.23 -31.36 5.22
N ASP A 73 7.39 -31.89 6.11
CA ASP A 73 6.70 -33.17 5.92
C ASP A 73 5.79 -33.19 4.68
N GLU A 74 5.31 -32.02 4.25
CA GLU A 74 4.40 -31.88 3.11
C GLU A 74 4.98 -31.12 1.92
N TYR A 75 6.15 -30.49 2.06
CA TYR A 75 6.73 -29.66 1.00
C TYR A 75 8.26 -29.54 1.04
N THR A 76 8.83 -29.07 -0.07
CA THR A 76 10.26 -28.77 -0.20
C THR A 76 10.51 -27.65 -1.19
N THR A 77 11.50 -26.78 -0.98
CA THR A 77 11.95 -25.85 -2.04
C THR A 77 13.06 -26.44 -2.91
N ASP A 78 13.41 -27.71 -2.71
CA ASP A 78 14.43 -28.42 -3.48
C ASP A 78 13.79 -29.03 -4.74
N PRO A 79 14.15 -28.54 -5.95
CA PRO A 79 13.54 -29.01 -7.18
C PRO A 79 13.91 -30.46 -7.51
N ASP A 80 14.99 -30.97 -6.93
CA ASP A 80 15.47 -32.33 -7.17
C ASP A 80 14.85 -33.34 -6.18
N TYR A 81 14.11 -32.87 -5.17
CA TYR A 81 13.53 -33.70 -4.11
C TYR A 81 12.14 -34.22 -4.47
N GLY A 82 12.11 -35.23 -5.34
CA GLY A 82 10.87 -35.83 -5.88
C GLY A 82 10.30 -36.99 -5.08
N VAL A 83 10.10 -36.83 -3.76
CA VAL A 83 9.41 -37.87 -2.96
C VAL A 83 7.90 -37.76 -3.12
N ASP A 84 7.23 -38.89 -3.42
CA ASP A 84 5.77 -38.96 -3.51
C ASP A 84 5.10 -38.39 -2.24
N GLY A 85 4.25 -37.38 -2.42
CA GLY A 85 3.53 -36.72 -1.32
C GLY A 85 4.23 -35.46 -0.75
N VAL A 86 5.44 -35.12 -1.21
CA VAL A 86 6.13 -33.88 -0.86
C VAL A 86 6.02 -32.88 -2.00
N THR A 87 5.45 -31.71 -1.72
CA THR A 87 5.14 -30.68 -2.72
C THR A 87 6.33 -29.77 -2.96
N TYR A 88 6.77 -29.58 -4.22
CA TYR A 88 7.75 -28.55 -4.53
C TYR A 88 7.17 -27.15 -4.33
N LEU A 89 7.76 -26.38 -3.41
CA LEU A 89 7.32 -25.08 -2.98
C LEU A 89 7.99 -23.99 -3.84
N THR A 90 7.28 -23.65 -4.91
CA THR A 90 7.29 -22.37 -5.64
C THR A 90 8.60 -21.92 -6.27
N THR A 91 8.59 -21.77 -7.59
CA THR A 91 9.66 -21.14 -8.36
C THR A 91 9.73 -19.63 -8.06
N GLU A 92 10.84 -18.97 -8.44
CA GLU A 92 10.97 -17.51 -8.27
C GLU A 92 9.84 -16.70 -8.95
N PRO A 93 9.40 -17.03 -10.20
CA PRO A 93 8.21 -16.46 -10.80
C PRO A 93 6.96 -16.50 -9.91
N HIS A 94 6.73 -17.64 -9.25
CA HIS A 94 5.61 -17.82 -8.34
C HIS A 94 5.76 -16.89 -7.13
N LYS A 95 6.92 -16.86 -6.47
CA LYS A 95 7.17 -16.01 -5.29
C LYS A 95 7.02 -14.52 -5.61
N GLU A 96 7.54 -14.07 -6.74
CA GLU A 96 7.43 -12.69 -7.23
C GLU A 96 5.97 -12.32 -7.51
N ALA A 97 5.19 -13.23 -8.12
CA ALA A 97 3.77 -13.01 -8.34
C ALA A 97 3.00 -12.83 -7.03
N LEU A 98 3.26 -13.67 -6.02
CA LEU A 98 2.65 -13.55 -4.69
C LEU A 98 3.00 -12.24 -4.00
N ALA A 99 4.29 -11.88 -4.02
CA ALA A 99 4.77 -10.63 -3.42
C ALA A 99 4.10 -9.42 -4.09
N SER A 100 4.07 -9.41 -5.42
CA SER A 100 3.49 -8.33 -6.21
C SER A 100 1.99 -8.16 -5.98
N PHE A 101 1.25 -9.28 -5.92
CA PHE A 101 -0.18 -9.25 -5.63
C PHE A 101 -0.44 -8.69 -4.24
N LYS A 102 0.24 -9.23 -3.22
CA LYS A 102 0.08 -8.78 -1.83
C LYS A 102 0.37 -7.29 -1.69
N ASP A 103 1.51 -6.84 -2.21
CA ASP A 103 1.94 -5.44 -2.13
C ASP A 103 0.94 -4.50 -2.80
N THR A 104 0.40 -4.90 -3.95
CA THR A 104 -0.58 -4.12 -4.71
C THR A 104 -1.90 -4.01 -3.96
N VAL A 105 -2.41 -5.11 -3.41
CA VAL A 105 -3.62 -5.08 -2.59
C VAL A 105 -3.40 -4.22 -1.34
N ASP A 106 -2.24 -4.35 -0.69
CA ASP A 106 -1.91 -3.55 0.49
C ASP A 106 -1.83 -2.05 0.17
N ALA A 107 -1.32 -1.69 -1.00
CA ALA A 107 -1.30 -0.29 -1.47
C ALA A 107 -2.71 0.25 -1.75
N LEU A 108 -3.61 -0.59 -2.29
CA LEU A 108 -4.99 -0.24 -2.63
C LEU A 108 -5.92 -0.15 -1.43
N ARG A 109 -5.81 -1.09 -0.49
CA ARG A 109 -6.80 -1.32 0.57
C ARG A 109 -6.23 -1.26 1.99
N GLY A 110 -4.94 -0.97 2.13
CA GLY A 110 -4.23 -1.17 3.39
C GLY A 110 -3.90 -2.64 3.65
N PRO A 111 -3.22 -2.97 4.76
CA PRO A 111 -2.56 -4.26 5.00
C PRO A 111 -3.53 -5.43 5.24
N CYS A 112 -4.29 -5.81 4.23
CA CYS A 112 -5.38 -6.80 4.31
C CYS A 112 -5.11 -8.07 3.47
N ALA A 113 -4.00 -8.13 2.72
CA ALA A 113 -3.60 -9.31 1.97
C ALA A 113 -2.61 -10.18 2.77
N TRP A 114 -2.90 -11.47 2.86
CA TRP A 114 -2.17 -12.44 3.68
C TRP A 114 -1.76 -13.67 2.88
N ARG A 115 -0.51 -14.09 3.06
CA ARG A 115 0.03 -15.32 2.46
C ARG A 115 -0.13 -16.49 3.41
N GLU A 116 -0.23 -17.69 2.85
CA GLU A 116 -0.21 -18.96 3.60
C GLU A 116 -1.24 -18.98 4.74
N PHE A 117 -2.41 -18.41 4.48
CA PHE A 117 -3.44 -18.19 5.47
C PHE A 117 -4.36 -19.40 5.55
N THR A 118 -4.41 -20.12 6.68
CA THR A 118 -5.26 -21.32 6.76
C THR A 118 -6.74 -20.94 6.92
N VAL A 119 -7.61 -21.48 6.08
CA VAL A 119 -9.06 -21.29 6.22
C VAL A 119 -9.72 -22.61 6.59
N HIS A 120 -10.25 -22.69 7.81
CA HIS A 120 -10.98 -23.85 8.29
C HIS A 120 -12.43 -23.82 7.81
N LEU A 121 -12.88 -24.95 7.24
CA LEU A 121 -14.22 -25.12 6.72
C LEU A 121 -15.21 -25.38 7.85
N SER A 122 -16.33 -24.66 7.84
CA SER A 122 -17.45 -24.96 8.75
C SER A 122 -18.13 -26.27 8.37
N ASP A 123 -18.88 -26.87 9.31
CA ASP A 123 -19.74 -28.02 9.03
C ASP A 123 -20.69 -27.78 7.85
N THR A 124 -21.22 -26.56 7.74
CA THR A 124 -22.15 -26.19 6.65
C THR A 124 -21.45 -26.24 5.29
N VAL A 125 -20.24 -25.67 5.19
CA VAL A 125 -19.46 -25.71 3.94
C VAL A 125 -19.08 -27.15 3.59
N ARG A 126 -18.60 -27.93 4.57
CA ARG A 126 -18.24 -29.35 4.34
C ARG A 126 -19.42 -30.20 3.86
N GLN A 127 -20.62 -29.92 4.37
CA GLN A 127 -21.84 -30.64 3.96
C GLN A 127 -22.35 -30.23 2.57
N ALA A 128 -22.07 -28.98 2.14
CA ALA A 128 -22.42 -28.50 0.80
C ALA A 128 -21.55 -29.13 -0.30
N LEU A 129 -20.33 -29.56 0.04
CA LEU A 129 -19.42 -30.22 -0.90
C LEU A 129 -19.80 -31.69 -1.16
N PRO A 130 -19.54 -32.24 -2.37
CA PRO A 130 -19.72 -33.66 -2.66
C PRO A 130 -18.99 -34.59 -1.65
N PRO A 131 -19.50 -35.81 -1.37
CA PRO A 131 -18.87 -36.72 -0.41
C PRO A 131 -17.43 -37.12 -0.72
N ASP A 132 -17.08 -37.16 -2.00
CA ASP A 132 -15.75 -37.50 -2.55
C ASP A 132 -14.88 -36.25 -2.80
N HIS A 133 -15.34 -35.07 -2.43
CA HIS A 133 -14.62 -33.82 -2.63
C HIS A 133 -13.36 -33.75 -1.73
N GLU A 134 -12.21 -33.44 -2.32
CA GLU A 134 -10.88 -33.43 -1.69
C GLU A 134 -10.87 -32.69 -0.33
N PHE A 135 -11.32 -31.43 -0.33
CA PHE A 135 -11.26 -30.57 0.86
C PHE A 135 -12.33 -30.86 1.91
N ARG A 136 -13.36 -31.66 1.60
CA ARG A 136 -14.42 -31.99 2.56
C ARG A 136 -13.88 -32.72 3.77
N ASN A 137 -12.97 -33.67 3.54
CA ASN A 137 -12.35 -34.46 4.61
C ASN A 137 -11.15 -33.74 5.23
N LYS A 138 -10.39 -32.97 4.43
CA LYS A 138 -9.27 -32.14 4.92
C LYS A 138 -9.75 -31.07 5.92
N GLY A 139 -10.95 -30.53 5.71
CA GLY A 139 -11.61 -29.59 6.61
C GLY A 139 -10.96 -28.20 6.67
N HIS A 140 -9.94 -27.97 5.85
CA HIS A 140 -9.27 -26.68 5.70
C HIS A 140 -8.56 -26.63 4.35
N LEU A 141 -8.10 -25.43 4.01
CA LEU A 141 -7.34 -25.11 2.81
C LEU A 141 -6.45 -23.90 3.09
N ILE A 142 -5.44 -23.69 2.24
CA ILE A 142 -4.48 -22.61 2.37
C ILE A 142 -4.40 -21.94 0.98
N PRO A 143 -5.06 -20.79 0.75
CA PRO A 143 -4.79 -19.95 -0.42
C PRO A 143 -3.36 -19.42 -0.40
N ASP A 144 -2.80 -19.18 -1.58
CA ASP A 144 -1.51 -18.51 -1.69
C ASP A 144 -1.60 -17.05 -1.22
N VAL A 145 -2.69 -16.34 -1.58
CA VAL A 145 -3.06 -15.04 -0.98
C VAL A 145 -4.55 -14.97 -0.66
N ALA A 146 -4.89 -14.50 0.54
CA ALA A 146 -6.25 -14.15 0.94
C ALA A 146 -6.36 -12.66 1.26
N VAL A 147 -7.42 -12.00 0.78
CA VAL A 147 -7.78 -10.63 1.15
C VAL A 147 -8.86 -10.67 2.20
N LEU A 148 -8.55 -10.21 3.41
CA LEU A 148 -9.44 -10.31 4.56
C LEU A 148 -10.37 -9.09 4.67
N PRO A 149 -11.61 -9.26 5.16
CA PRO A 149 -12.49 -8.16 5.52
C PRO A 149 -11.90 -7.22 6.58
N GLU A 150 -12.37 -5.96 6.61
CA GLU A 150 -11.89 -4.93 7.56
C GLU A 150 -12.13 -5.28 9.04
N VAL A 151 -13.07 -6.17 9.36
CA VAL A 151 -13.33 -6.61 10.74
C VAL A 151 -12.11 -7.30 11.38
N PHE A 152 -11.22 -7.85 10.58
CA PHE A 152 -9.97 -8.42 11.06
C PHE A 152 -8.93 -7.34 11.41
N MET A 153 -9.12 -6.08 11.01
CA MET A 153 -8.05 -5.06 10.91
C MET A 153 -7.82 -4.07 12.09
N PRO A 154 -7.88 -4.40 13.40
CA PRO A 154 -7.33 -3.47 14.41
C PRO A 154 -6.21 -4.05 15.30
N GLY A 155 -4.98 -3.55 15.11
CA GLY A 155 -3.91 -3.43 16.13
C GLY A 155 -3.33 -4.71 16.75
N GLU A 156 -3.98 -5.84 16.57
CA GLU A 156 -3.57 -7.15 17.06
C GLU A 156 -2.95 -7.98 15.92
N PRO A 157 -2.02 -8.90 16.23
CA PRO A 157 -1.51 -9.82 15.23
C PRO A 157 -2.67 -10.64 14.68
N LEU A 158 -2.87 -10.58 13.36
CA LEU A 158 -3.90 -11.39 12.74
C LEU A 158 -3.66 -12.89 13.03
N PRO A 159 -4.73 -13.65 13.28
CA PRO A 159 -4.60 -15.07 13.47
C PRO A 159 -4.04 -15.68 12.17
N ARG A 160 -3.13 -16.66 12.27
CA ARG A 160 -2.63 -17.42 11.10
C ARG A 160 -3.71 -18.27 10.41
N ALA A 161 -4.93 -18.24 10.95
CA ALA A 161 -6.06 -18.98 10.42
C ALA A 161 -7.39 -18.22 10.64
N CYS A 162 -8.32 -18.39 9.70
CA CYS A 162 -9.73 -18.02 9.83
C CYS A 162 -10.57 -19.27 10.06
N ARG A 163 -11.57 -19.18 10.93
CA ARG A 163 -12.57 -20.22 11.16
C ARG A 163 -13.93 -19.74 10.69
N LEU A 164 -14.40 -20.21 9.54
CA LEU A 164 -15.63 -19.74 8.90
C LEU A 164 -16.92 -19.90 9.73
N GLU A 165 -16.88 -20.65 10.82
CA GLU A 165 -17.98 -20.78 11.77
C GLU A 165 -18.22 -19.51 12.59
N VAL A 166 -17.18 -18.72 12.79
CA VAL A 166 -17.19 -17.53 13.65
C VAL A 166 -16.68 -16.28 12.92
N ASP A 167 -15.87 -16.49 11.90
CA ASP A 167 -15.18 -15.47 11.15
C ASP A 167 -15.80 -15.30 9.75
N PRO A 168 -15.92 -14.08 9.22
CA PRO A 168 -16.37 -13.89 7.84
C PRO A 168 -15.33 -14.45 6.85
N PRO A 169 -15.76 -14.97 5.69
CA PRO A 169 -14.85 -15.49 4.69
C PRO A 169 -13.94 -14.39 4.14
N PRO A 170 -12.76 -14.76 3.59
CA PRO A 170 -11.99 -13.85 2.75
C PRO A 170 -12.87 -13.20 1.68
N LEU A 171 -12.60 -11.93 1.37
CA LEU A 171 -13.30 -11.22 0.30
C LEU A 171 -12.85 -11.72 -1.07
N LEU A 172 -11.56 -12.06 -1.17
CA LEU A 172 -10.91 -12.49 -2.39
C LEU A 172 -9.81 -13.49 -2.03
N VAL A 173 -9.59 -14.48 -2.89
CA VAL A 173 -8.39 -15.32 -2.86
C VAL A 173 -7.67 -15.28 -4.21
N LEU A 174 -6.35 -15.45 -4.18
CA LEU A 174 -5.50 -15.69 -5.33
C LEU A 174 -4.81 -17.04 -5.15
N GLU A 175 -4.79 -17.82 -6.23
CA GLU A 175 -3.88 -18.96 -6.39
C GLU A 175 -2.92 -18.69 -7.56
N VAL A 176 -1.67 -19.08 -7.38
CA VAL A 176 -0.65 -19.05 -8.41
C VAL A 176 -0.34 -20.49 -8.80
N LEU A 177 -0.63 -20.83 -10.05
CA LEU A 177 -0.46 -22.20 -10.54
C LEU A 177 0.98 -22.65 -10.41
N SER A 178 1.12 -23.91 -10.03
CA SER A 178 2.37 -24.66 -10.02
C SER A 178 2.15 -26.03 -10.65
N GLU A 179 3.24 -26.70 -11.02
CA GLU A 179 3.19 -28.05 -11.60
C GLU A 179 2.45 -29.05 -10.70
N SER A 180 2.57 -28.90 -9.38
CA SER A 180 2.01 -29.83 -8.39
C SER A 180 0.55 -29.53 -8.02
N THR A 181 0.11 -28.27 -8.08
CA THR A 181 -1.21 -27.86 -7.55
C THR A 181 -2.24 -27.50 -8.60
N TRP A 182 -1.85 -27.34 -9.87
CA TRP A 182 -2.75 -26.74 -10.87
C TRP A 182 -4.09 -27.45 -11.05
N GLN A 183 -4.13 -28.78 -10.89
CA GLN A 183 -5.37 -29.55 -10.99
C GLN A 183 -6.35 -29.22 -9.86
N SER A 184 -5.84 -29.06 -8.63
CA SER A 184 -6.64 -28.72 -7.46
C SER A 184 -7.13 -27.26 -7.54
N ASP A 185 -6.24 -26.35 -7.95
CA ASP A 185 -6.54 -24.92 -8.09
C ASP A 185 -7.62 -24.68 -9.16
N LEU A 186 -7.54 -25.37 -10.30
CA LEU A 186 -8.52 -25.22 -11.40
C LEU A 186 -9.86 -25.95 -11.18
N GLY A 187 -10.00 -26.73 -10.11
CA GLY A 187 -11.21 -27.52 -9.86
C GLY A 187 -11.63 -27.54 -8.39
N PRO A 188 -11.23 -28.54 -7.59
CA PRO A 188 -11.67 -28.70 -6.20
C PRO A 188 -11.57 -27.45 -5.31
N LYS A 189 -10.51 -26.65 -5.44
CA LYS A 189 -10.40 -25.41 -4.65
C LYS A 189 -11.45 -24.38 -5.06
N LEU A 190 -11.67 -24.20 -6.36
CA LEU A 190 -12.67 -23.27 -6.90
C LEU A 190 -14.08 -23.60 -6.38
N ASP A 191 -14.47 -24.88 -6.38
CA ASP A 191 -15.76 -25.32 -5.82
C ASP A 191 -15.84 -25.08 -4.30
N THR A 192 -14.73 -25.30 -3.58
CA THR A 192 -14.66 -25.04 -2.14
C THR A 192 -14.81 -23.55 -1.83
N TYR A 193 -14.11 -22.69 -2.54
CA TYR A 193 -14.19 -21.24 -2.36
C TYR A 193 -15.58 -20.68 -2.66
N ALA A 194 -16.27 -21.24 -3.67
CA ALA A 194 -17.66 -20.90 -3.96
C ALA A 194 -18.58 -21.27 -2.79
N ALA A 195 -18.45 -22.50 -2.26
CA ALA A 195 -19.22 -22.97 -1.11
C ALA A 195 -18.97 -22.14 0.17
N MET A 196 -17.80 -21.52 0.30
CA MET A 196 -17.46 -20.61 1.40
C MET A 196 -18.04 -19.20 1.24
N GLY A 197 -18.55 -18.84 0.06
CA GLY A 197 -19.07 -17.50 -0.20
C GLY A 197 -17.99 -16.45 -0.49
N ILE A 198 -16.78 -16.84 -0.93
CA ILE A 198 -15.73 -15.89 -1.27
C ILE A 198 -16.11 -15.15 -2.56
N ALA A 199 -16.11 -13.81 -2.50
CA ALA A 199 -16.69 -13.00 -3.58
C ALA A 199 -15.91 -13.05 -4.90
N GLU A 200 -14.58 -13.10 -4.85
CA GLU A 200 -13.73 -13.23 -6.04
C GLU A 200 -12.62 -14.27 -5.86
N TYR A 201 -12.43 -15.09 -6.90
CA TYR A 201 -11.35 -16.06 -7.00
C TYR A 201 -10.46 -15.66 -8.18
N TRP A 202 -9.17 -15.47 -7.94
CA TRP A 202 -8.21 -15.13 -8.98
C TRP A 202 -7.19 -16.24 -9.15
N LEU A 203 -6.77 -16.43 -10.39
CA LEU A 203 -5.78 -17.43 -10.76
C LEU A 203 -4.70 -16.78 -11.61
N TYR A 204 -3.45 -17.07 -11.30
CA TYR A 204 -2.32 -16.65 -12.10
C TYR A 204 -1.42 -17.82 -12.48
N ASP A 205 -0.97 -17.87 -13.72
CA ASP A 205 -0.10 -18.92 -14.24
C ASP A 205 1.19 -18.32 -14.83
N PRO A 206 2.21 -18.08 -13.99
CA PRO A 206 3.46 -17.47 -14.46
C PRO A 206 4.23 -18.36 -15.42
N GLU A 207 3.99 -19.68 -15.41
CA GLU A 207 4.85 -20.69 -16.03
C GLU A 207 4.16 -21.51 -17.13
N GLY A 208 2.85 -21.34 -17.33
CA GLY A 208 2.10 -22.02 -18.38
C GLY A 208 1.66 -23.44 -18.01
N HIS A 209 1.37 -23.70 -16.73
CA HIS A 209 0.85 -24.98 -16.24
C HIS A 209 -0.62 -25.21 -16.60
N ALA A 210 -1.37 -24.15 -16.91
CA ALA A 210 -2.78 -24.24 -17.26
C ALA A 210 -2.97 -25.06 -18.55
N PRO A 211 -3.95 -25.98 -18.59
CA PRO A 211 -4.18 -26.79 -19.78
C PRO A 211 -4.70 -25.92 -20.94
N PRO A 212 -4.55 -26.36 -22.21
CA PRO A 212 -4.91 -25.55 -23.38
C PRO A 212 -6.34 -25.01 -23.42
N ALA A 213 -7.28 -25.65 -22.71
CA ALA A 213 -8.66 -25.18 -22.58
C ALA A 213 -8.78 -23.83 -21.83
N TYR A 214 -7.80 -23.50 -21.00
CA TYR A 214 -7.68 -22.23 -20.27
C TYR A 214 -6.75 -21.25 -20.98
N ALA A 215 -5.95 -21.71 -21.94
CA ALA A 215 -4.99 -20.91 -22.68
C ALA A 215 -5.68 -20.07 -23.78
N ASP A 216 -6.44 -19.05 -23.39
CA ASP A 216 -6.89 -17.99 -24.31
C ASP A 216 -5.80 -16.92 -24.57
N GLY A 217 -4.53 -17.33 -24.46
CA GLY A 217 -3.36 -16.48 -24.63
C GLY A 217 -3.12 -15.51 -23.46
N VAL A 218 -3.76 -15.75 -22.31
CA VAL A 218 -3.53 -14.99 -21.08
C VAL A 218 -3.08 -15.94 -19.98
N SER A 219 -2.46 -15.40 -18.94
CA SER A 219 -2.03 -16.15 -17.76
C SER A 219 -2.73 -15.71 -16.48
N PHE A 220 -3.69 -14.78 -16.57
CA PHE A 220 -4.38 -14.22 -15.41
C PHE A 220 -5.88 -14.24 -15.64
N TRP A 221 -6.61 -14.82 -14.69
CA TRP A 221 -8.05 -15.03 -14.76
C TRP A 221 -8.71 -14.67 -13.44
N GLY A 222 -9.96 -14.22 -13.52
CA GLY A 222 -10.78 -13.95 -12.35
C GLY A 222 -12.17 -14.57 -12.51
N TRP A 223 -12.71 -15.01 -11.39
CA TRP A 223 -14.09 -15.48 -11.22
C TRP A 223 -14.75 -14.68 -10.11
N ARG A 224 -16.05 -14.45 -10.26
CA ARG A 224 -16.87 -13.74 -9.29
C ARG A 224 -18.04 -14.62 -8.89
N LEU A 225 -18.29 -14.70 -7.60
CA LEU A 225 -19.44 -15.42 -7.08
C LEU A 225 -20.71 -14.65 -7.46
N ASP A 226 -21.66 -15.32 -8.10
CA ASP A 226 -22.95 -14.76 -8.42
C ASP A 226 -24.00 -15.03 -7.33
N ASP A 227 -25.21 -14.51 -7.51
CA ASP A 227 -26.30 -14.65 -6.54
C ASP A 227 -26.81 -16.09 -6.40
N THR A 228 -26.40 -17.00 -7.29
CA THR A 228 -26.73 -18.44 -7.20
C THR A 228 -25.70 -19.22 -6.38
N GLY A 229 -24.62 -18.56 -5.95
CA GLY A 229 -23.50 -19.21 -5.26
C GLY A 229 -22.55 -19.92 -6.22
N SER A 230 -22.58 -19.59 -7.52
CA SER A 230 -21.69 -20.17 -8.53
C SER A 230 -20.67 -19.14 -9.02
N TYR A 231 -19.46 -19.61 -9.34
CA TYR A 231 -18.45 -18.74 -9.93
C TYR A 231 -18.72 -18.51 -11.42
N VAL A 232 -18.81 -17.23 -11.81
CA VAL A 232 -18.84 -16.79 -13.20
C VAL A 232 -17.54 -16.08 -13.56
N ARG A 233 -17.01 -16.37 -14.75
CA ARG A 233 -15.76 -15.74 -15.21
C ARG A 233 -15.94 -14.22 -15.32
N ILE A 234 -15.01 -13.47 -14.75
CA ILE A 234 -14.97 -12.01 -14.87
C ILE A 234 -14.58 -11.66 -16.32
N PRO A 235 -15.40 -10.87 -17.03
CA PRO A 235 -15.10 -10.54 -18.42
C PRO A 235 -13.88 -9.63 -18.51
N ARG A 236 -13.03 -9.91 -19.51
CA ARG A 236 -11.91 -9.03 -19.88
C ARG A 236 -12.47 -7.67 -20.34
N GLN A 237 -11.86 -6.59 -19.84
CA GLN A 237 -12.17 -5.23 -20.24
C GLN A 237 -11.57 -4.95 -21.64
N PRO A 238 -12.40 -4.64 -22.66
CA PRO A 238 -11.89 -4.34 -23.98
C PRO A 238 -11.17 -2.99 -24.02
N GLY A 239 -10.17 -2.86 -24.91
CA GLY A 239 -9.57 -1.56 -25.25
C GLY A 239 -8.58 -0.98 -24.23
N LYS A 240 -8.16 -1.74 -23.21
CA LYS A 240 -7.22 -1.29 -22.18
C LYS A 240 -5.78 -1.81 -22.38
N GLY A 241 -5.34 -1.87 -23.63
CA GLY A 241 -3.98 -2.28 -24.01
C GLY A 241 -3.87 -3.74 -24.42
N GLU A 242 -2.62 -4.18 -24.62
CA GLU A 242 -2.27 -5.54 -25.07
C GLU A 242 -2.62 -6.61 -24.03
N TRP A 243 -2.42 -6.28 -22.75
CA TRP A 243 -2.60 -7.20 -21.63
C TRP A 243 -4.06 -7.41 -21.24
N ALA A 244 -4.34 -8.54 -20.59
CA ALA A 244 -5.66 -8.83 -20.04
C ALA A 244 -5.94 -7.92 -18.84
N VAL A 245 -7.01 -7.13 -18.94
CA VAL A 245 -7.46 -6.23 -17.89
C VAL A 245 -8.81 -6.70 -17.40
N TYR A 246 -9.01 -6.67 -16.09
CA TYR A 246 -10.25 -7.10 -15.45
C TYR A 246 -10.68 -6.09 -14.40
N HIS A 247 -11.99 -5.94 -14.20
CA HIS A 247 -12.52 -5.10 -13.13
C HIS A 247 -12.80 -5.94 -11.89
N SER A 248 -12.02 -5.75 -10.82
CA SER A 248 -12.28 -6.35 -9.51
C SER A 248 -13.26 -5.47 -8.72
N LYS A 249 -14.40 -6.04 -8.33
CA LYS A 249 -15.35 -5.36 -7.44
C LYS A 249 -14.81 -5.31 -6.01
N VAL A 250 -14.07 -6.34 -5.59
CA VAL A 250 -13.46 -6.39 -4.26
C VAL A 250 -12.40 -5.30 -4.12
N LEU A 251 -11.53 -5.12 -5.12
CA LEU A 251 -10.50 -4.07 -5.09
C LEU A 251 -10.99 -2.71 -5.57
N ALA A 252 -12.23 -2.63 -6.07
CA ALA A 252 -12.83 -1.44 -6.69
C ALA A 252 -11.93 -0.79 -7.75
N ALA A 253 -11.21 -1.62 -8.51
CA ALA A 253 -10.19 -1.17 -9.46
C ALA A 253 -10.13 -2.09 -10.68
N ASP A 254 -9.70 -1.52 -11.79
CA ASP A 254 -9.25 -2.34 -12.92
C ASP A 254 -7.83 -2.81 -12.64
N ILE A 255 -7.60 -4.10 -12.78
CA ILE A 255 -6.33 -4.75 -12.49
C ILE A 255 -5.83 -5.54 -13.70
N ARG A 256 -4.51 -5.69 -13.78
CA ARG A 256 -3.82 -6.57 -14.74
C ARG A 256 -2.60 -7.19 -14.09
N MET A 257 -2.21 -8.35 -14.58
CA MET A 257 -0.93 -8.97 -14.23
C MET A 257 -0.02 -8.91 -15.44
N LEU A 258 1.16 -8.32 -15.28
CA LEU A 258 2.19 -8.26 -16.30
C LEU A 258 3.19 -9.40 -16.08
N PRO A 259 3.49 -10.22 -17.11
CA PRO A 259 4.59 -11.17 -17.03
C PRO A 259 5.93 -10.42 -17.05
N ALA A 260 6.99 -11.10 -16.62
CA ALA A 260 8.34 -10.53 -16.57
C ALA A 260 8.82 -9.89 -17.87
N ALA A 261 8.53 -10.53 -19.01
CA ALA A 261 8.93 -10.03 -20.31
C ALA A 261 8.20 -8.73 -20.75
N ALA A 262 7.13 -8.31 -20.06
CA ALA A 262 6.31 -7.19 -20.50
C ALA A 262 6.89 -5.80 -20.17
N ARG A 263 7.69 -5.70 -19.10
CA ARG A 263 8.11 -4.39 -18.57
C ARG A 263 9.20 -3.72 -19.41
N ASP A 264 9.98 -4.52 -20.14
CA ASP A 264 11.02 -4.05 -21.04
C ASP A 264 10.48 -3.08 -22.11
N MET A 265 9.21 -3.21 -22.50
CA MET A 265 8.61 -2.38 -23.55
C MET A 265 8.05 -1.04 -23.05
N ASP A 266 7.51 -0.98 -21.83
CA ASP A 266 6.80 0.21 -21.33
C ASP A 266 7.72 1.22 -20.61
N VAL A 267 8.83 0.76 -20.01
CA VAL A 267 9.69 1.62 -19.15
C VAL A 267 11.13 1.75 -19.67
N GLY A 268 11.51 0.99 -20.71
CA GLY A 268 12.83 1.09 -21.36
C GLY A 268 14.03 0.75 -20.46
N ILE A 269 13.78 0.12 -19.31
CA ILE A 269 14.83 -0.41 -18.44
C ILE A 269 14.78 -1.93 -18.60
N PRO A 270 15.78 -2.55 -19.25
CA PRO A 270 15.84 -4.00 -19.35
C PRO A 270 15.99 -4.59 -17.96
N ASP A 271 15.04 -5.42 -17.54
CA ASP A 271 15.21 -6.22 -16.34
C ASP A 271 16.06 -7.44 -16.67
N GLU A 272 17.34 -7.39 -16.32
CA GLU A 272 18.27 -8.50 -16.55
C GLU A 272 17.84 -9.81 -15.84
N THR A 273 16.89 -9.76 -14.90
CA THR A 273 16.47 -10.92 -14.11
C THR A 273 15.28 -11.70 -14.70
N GLY A 274 14.53 -11.12 -15.64
CA GLY A 274 13.51 -11.82 -16.45
C GLY A 274 12.43 -12.61 -15.67
N SER A 275 12.30 -12.42 -14.35
CA SER A 275 11.47 -13.27 -13.47
C SER A 275 10.42 -12.50 -12.67
N ARG A 276 10.37 -11.17 -12.77
CA ARG A 276 9.46 -10.36 -11.96
C ARG A 276 8.06 -10.30 -12.56
N HIS A 277 7.05 -10.52 -11.74
CA HIS A 277 5.65 -10.39 -12.17
C HIS A 277 5.02 -9.19 -11.48
N TRP A 278 4.21 -8.41 -12.21
CA TRP A 278 3.63 -7.18 -11.66
C TRP A 278 2.12 -7.17 -11.72
N LEU A 279 1.48 -7.21 -10.55
CA LEU A 279 0.10 -6.79 -10.46
C LEU A 279 0.06 -5.26 -10.52
N GLN A 280 -0.75 -4.74 -11.43
CA GLN A 280 -0.97 -3.30 -11.56
C GLN A 280 -2.45 -2.99 -11.44
N TRP A 281 -2.75 -1.79 -10.97
CA TRP A 281 -4.11 -1.25 -10.95
C TRP A 281 -4.20 0.07 -11.72
N TRP A 282 -5.36 0.33 -12.29
CA TRP A 282 -5.63 1.58 -12.99
C TRP A 282 -6.03 2.67 -12.00
N ASP A 283 -5.31 3.78 -12.01
CA ASP A 283 -5.69 5.01 -11.32
C ASP A 283 -6.45 5.92 -12.31
N PRO A 284 -7.78 6.05 -12.17
CA PRO A 284 -8.57 6.86 -13.10
C PRO A 284 -8.32 8.36 -12.95
N ASP A 285 -7.89 8.83 -11.78
CA ASP A 285 -7.64 10.25 -11.53
C ASP A 285 -6.36 10.70 -12.21
N GLN A 286 -5.37 9.81 -12.27
CA GLN A 286 -4.09 10.07 -12.92
C GLN A 286 -4.01 9.56 -14.36
N GLY A 287 -4.94 8.70 -14.78
CA GLY A 287 -4.97 8.11 -16.11
C GLY A 287 -3.75 7.21 -16.38
N LEU A 288 -3.31 6.45 -15.37
CA LEU A 288 -2.12 5.59 -15.50
C LEU A 288 -2.23 4.31 -14.67
N TRP A 289 -1.45 3.30 -15.07
CA TRP A 289 -1.25 2.07 -14.33
C TRP A 289 -0.26 2.29 -13.18
N ARG A 290 -0.63 1.85 -11.99
CA ARG A 290 0.17 1.94 -10.77
C ARG A 290 0.54 0.55 -10.29
N ASP A 291 1.68 0.49 -9.65
CA ASP A 291 2.18 -0.63 -8.85
C ASP A 291 3.00 -0.07 -7.68
N ARG A 292 3.52 -0.95 -6.83
CA ARG A 292 4.37 -0.57 -5.69
C ARG A 292 5.58 0.26 -6.10
N GLU A 293 6.23 -0.07 -7.22
CA GLU A 293 7.46 0.60 -7.64
C GLU A 293 7.18 1.99 -8.21
N VAL A 294 6.15 2.13 -9.04
CA VAL A 294 5.65 3.42 -9.55
C VAL A 294 5.29 4.33 -8.37
N ASP A 295 4.61 3.80 -7.35
CA ASP A 295 4.27 4.56 -6.15
C ASP A 295 5.49 4.94 -5.30
N ALA A 296 6.46 4.04 -5.17
CA ALA A 296 7.68 4.31 -4.44
C ALA A 296 8.56 5.36 -5.13
N GLU A 297 8.65 5.33 -6.46
CA GLU A 297 9.35 6.35 -7.25
C GLU A 297 8.67 7.71 -7.10
N ARG A 298 7.33 7.79 -7.17
CA ARG A 298 6.62 9.05 -6.93
C ARG A 298 6.85 9.60 -5.54
N ARG A 299 6.80 8.76 -4.50
CA ARG A 299 7.14 9.19 -3.14
C ARG A 299 8.55 9.78 -3.06
N ARG A 300 9.53 9.16 -3.74
CA ARG A 300 10.89 9.68 -3.83
C ARG A 300 10.93 11.02 -4.57
N GLN A 301 10.23 11.17 -5.68
CA GLN A 301 10.16 12.42 -6.43
C GLN A 301 9.53 13.55 -5.62
N THR A 302 8.37 13.31 -4.98
CA THR A 302 7.72 14.28 -4.10
C THR A 302 8.61 14.69 -2.93
N GLU A 303 9.34 13.75 -2.34
CA GLU A 303 10.28 14.05 -1.25
C GLU A 303 11.47 14.89 -1.73
N VAL A 304 12.03 14.60 -2.90
CA VAL A 304 13.08 15.42 -3.53
C VAL A 304 12.56 16.83 -3.84
N GLU A 305 11.37 16.96 -4.41
CA GLU A 305 10.74 18.25 -4.68
C GLU A 305 10.53 19.06 -3.39
N ARG A 306 10.05 18.41 -2.32
CA ARG A 306 9.89 19.03 -1.00
C ARG A 306 11.23 19.54 -0.46
N GLN A 307 12.29 18.73 -0.53
CA GLN A 307 13.63 19.13 -0.09
C GLN A 307 14.18 20.30 -0.91
N VAL A 308 13.94 20.33 -2.22
CA VAL A 308 14.32 21.46 -3.08
C VAL A 308 13.57 22.72 -2.68
N GLN A 309 12.26 22.64 -2.43
CA GLN A 309 11.46 23.78 -1.99
C GLN A 309 11.92 24.32 -0.62
N GLU A 310 12.23 23.43 0.33
CA GLU A 310 12.74 23.81 1.65
C GLU A 310 14.11 24.48 1.55
N ALA A 311 15.01 23.94 0.73
CA ALA A 311 16.33 24.54 0.50
C ALA A 311 16.23 25.92 -0.18
N GLN A 312 15.29 26.09 -1.11
CA GLN A 312 15.01 27.38 -1.75
C GLN A 312 14.47 28.39 -0.74
N ALA A 313 13.46 28.02 0.05
CA ALA A 313 12.89 28.86 1.09
C ALA A 313 13.93 29.27 2.15
N GLU A 314 14.81 28.36 2.56
CA GLU A 314 15.91 28.68 3.47
C GLU A 314 16.90 29.67 2.83
N THR A 315 17.24 29.47 1.56
CA THR A 315 18.13 30.37 0.82
C THR A 315 17.54 31.78 0.69
N GLU A 316 16.25 31.87 0.38
CA GLU A 316 15.50 33.13 0.32
C GLU A 316 15.47 33.83 1.67
N ARG A 317 15.20 33.08 2.75
CA ARG A 317 15.22 33.61 4.12
C ARG A 317 16.60 34.19 4.48
N LYS A 318 17.68 33.46 4.21
CA LYS A 318 19.07 33.94 4.44
C LYS A 318 19.39 35.17 3.62
N THR A 319 18.92 35.22 2.36
CA THR A 319 19.11 36.39 1.49
C THR A 319 18.34 37.60 2.00
N GLN A 320 17.12 37.41 2.49
CA GLN A 320 16.31 38.46 3.08
C GLN A 320 16.91 39.00 4.38
N GLU A 321 17.42 38.11 5.24
CA GLU A 321 18.14 38.46 6.48
C GLU A 321 19.41 39.27 6.17
N ALA A 322 20.25 38.81 5.23
CA ALA A 322 21.45 39.55 4.84
C ALA A 322 21.14 40.95 4.27
N ARG A 323 20.07 41.07 3.48
CA ARG A 323 19.59 42.38 2.97
C ARG A 323 19.07 43.28 4.08
N LEU A 324 18.46 42.70 5.11
CA LEU A 324 17.99 43.45 6.28
C LEU A 324 19.18 44.00 7.06
N ASP A 325 20.19 43.16 7.32
CA ASP A 325 21.41 43.56 8.03
C ASP A 325 22.16 44.66 7.28
N GLU A 326 22.27 44.56 5.94
CA GLU A 326 22.88 45.60 5.11
C GLU A 326 22.13 46.93 5.23
N ARG A 327 20.78 46.90 5.25
CA ARG A 327 19.97 48.11 5.44
C ARG A 327 20.14 48.70 6.83
N ILE A 328 20.20 47.88 7.86
CA ILE A 328 20.44 48.30 9.25
C ILE A 328 21.81 48.98 9.34
N ALA A 329 22.86 48.37 8.80
CA ALA A 329 24.20 48.95 8.77
C ALA A 329 24.23 50.30 8.02
N GLY A 330 23.57 50.39 6.87
CA GLY A 330 23.44 51.64 6.12
C GLY A 330 22.68 52.73 6.88
N MET A 331 21.62 52.37 7.60
CA MET A 331 20.88 53.29 8.46
C MET A 331 21.76 53.83 9.61
N HIS A 332 22.46 52.95 10.32
CA HIS A 332 23.38 53.35 11.40
C HIS A 332 24.43 54.34 10.89
N SER A 333 25.10 54.01 9.77
CA SER A 333 26.14 54.87 9.20
C SER A 333 25.62 56.25 8.78
N LEU A 334 24.36 56.38 8.36
CA LEU A 334 23.80 57.65 7.90
C LEU A 334 23.24 58.50 9.05
N LEU A 335 22.74 57.88 10.12
CA LEU A 335 21.98 58.57 11.17
C LEU A 335 22.70 58.60 12.53
N GLU A 336 23.91 58.03 12.67
CA GLU A 336 24.65 58.00 13.94
C GLU A 336 24.95 59.39 14.52
N THR A 337 25.04 60.43 13.68
CA THR A 337 25.24 61.82 14.13
C THR A 337 23.94 62.53 14.48
N GLU A 338 22.81 62.08 13.91
CA GLU A 338 21.50 62.75 14.01
C GLU A 338 20.61 62.16 15.09
N LEU A 339 20.72 60.85 15.35
CA LEU A 339 19.90 60.13 16.30
C LEU A 339 20.73 59.59 17.46
N SER A 340 20.13 59.53 18.65
CA SER A 340 20.77 58.88 19.79
C SER A 340 20.87 57.37 19.56
N GLY A 341 21.89 56.72 20.13
CA GLY A 341 22.05 55.27 20.03
C GLY A 341 20.83 54.48 20.53
N ALA A 342 20.07 55.01 21.48
CA ALA A 342 18.84 54.38 21.96
C ALA A 342 17.72 54.38 20.90
N LEU A 343 17.59 55.46 20.13
CA LEU A 343 16.62 55.55 19.04
C LEU A 343 17.01 54.64 17.86
N LEU A 344 18.30 54.60 17.51
CA LEU A 344 18.79 53.68 16.47
C LEU A 344 18.54 52.22 16.84
N ALA A 345 18.82 51.83 18.08
CA ALA A 345 18.52 50.48 18.58
C ALA A 345 17.01 50.17 18.57
N GLN A 346 16.15 51.16 18.83
CA GLN A 346 14.70 50.99 18.73
C GLN A 346 14.26 50.74 17.27
N ILE A 347 14.80 51.48 16.30
CA ILE A 347 14.49 51.30 14.87
C ILE A 347 15.00 49.95 14.38
N GLU A 348 16.23 49.57 14.73
CA GLU A 348 16.83 48.26 14.42
C GLU A 348 15.97 47.11 14.95
N ALA A 349 15.60 47.16 16.24
CA ALA A 349 14.73 46.14 16.82
C ALA A 349 13.35 46.08 16.14
N ASN A 350 12.82 47.22 15.69
CA ASN A 350 11.59 47.28 14.90
C ASN A 350 11.76 46.60 13.54
N TRP A 351 12.87 46.82 12.85
CA TRP A 351 13.18 46.24 11.54
C TRP A 351 13.42 44.74 11.60
N HIS A 352 14.19 44.25 12.60
CA HIS A 352 14.35 42.81 12.84
C HIS A 352 13.02 42.12 13.12
N ARG A 353 12.16 42.73 13.94
CA ARG A 353 10.84 42.18 14.25
C ARG A 353 9.92 42.14 13.02
N ALA A 354 10.00 43.16 12.17
CA ALA A 354 9.22 43.22 10.93
C ALA A 354 9.79 42.32 9.82
N GLY A 355 11.02 41.84 9.93
CA GLY A 355 11.72 41.09 8.88
C GLY A 355 12.03 41.93 7.63
N GLN A 356 11.93 43.26 7.74
CA GLN A 356 12.18 44.21 6.67
C GLN A 356 12.61 45.57 7.22
N GLY A 357 13.48 46.25 6.48
CA GLY A 357 13.92 47.62 6.76
C GLY A 357 13.42 48.60 5.71
N ARG A 358 13.46 49.89 6.03
CA ARG A 358 13.13 50.95 5.07
C ARG A 358 14.21 51.10 3.98
N THR A 359 13.84 51.73 2.89
CA THR A 359 14.74 52.01 1.77
C THR A 359 15.76 53.09 2.13
N ALA A 360 16.90 53.10 1.43
CA ALA A 360 17.91 54.15 1.60
C ALA A 360 17.36 55.57 1.36
N SER A 361 16.37 55.73 0.48
CA SER A 361 15.71 57.03 0.25
C SER A 361 14.88 57.49 1.44
N GLU A 362 14.20 56.58 2.12
CA GLU A 362 13.43 56.89 3.34
C GLU A 362 14.38 57.26 4.49
N VAL A 363 15.49 56.53 4.64
CA VAL A 363 16.53 56.86 5.61
C VAL A 363 17.15 58.23 5.31
N ALA A 364 17.47 58.51 4.04
CA ALA A 364 18.02 59.80 3.62
C ALA A 364 17.03 60.95 3.82
N ALA A 365 15.73 60.72 3.65
CA ALA A 365 14.71 61.74 3.94
C ALA A 365 14.73 62.16 5.42
N VAL A 366 14.98 61.23 6.33
CA VAL A 366 15.16 61.55 7.76
C VAL A 366 16.45 62.35 7.99
N LEU A 367 17.57 61.91 7.40
CA LEU A 367 18.86 62.62 7.49
C LEU A 367 18.78 64.07 6.99
N LEU A 368 18.03 64.31 5.90
CA LEU A 368 17.85 65.64 5.31
C LEU A 368 16.77 66.47 6.01
N GLY A 369 16.16 65.98 7.08
CA GLY A 369 15.06 66.64 7.80
C GLY A 369 13.75 66.74 6.99
N GLN A 370 13.60 65.94 5.94
CA GLN A 370 12.40 65.88 5.10
C GLN A 370 11.32 64.95 5.70
N ALA A 371 11.70 64.07 6.62
CA ALA A 371 10.79 63.17 7.34
C ALA A 371 11.18 63.05 8.82
N ASP A 372 10.20 62.79 9.70
CA ASP A 372 10.43 62.45 11.10
C ASP A 372 11.00 61.02 11.21
N TRP A 373 11.94 60.76 12.13
CA TRP A 373 12.54 59.43 12.31
C TRP A 373 11.50 58.32 12.59
N ARG A 374 10.33 58.66 13.16
CA ARG A 374 9.22 57.72 13.37
C ARG A 374 8.66 57.16 12.08
N SER A 375 8.86 57.84 10.94
CA SER A 375 8.53 57.29 9.62
C SER A 375 9.30 56.01 9.30
N LEU A 376 10.43 55.76 9.99
CA LEU A 376 11.19 54.53 9.85
C LEU A 376 10.59 53.35 10.61
N LEU A 377 9.65 53.59 11.53
CA LEU A 377 8.94 52.53 12.26
C LEU A 377 7.77 51.98 11.44
N PHE A 378 7.44 50.70 11.63
CA PHE A 378 6.22 50.11 11.08
C PHE A 378 5.01 50.36 12.01
N PRO A 379 3.82 50.70 11.46
CA PRO A 379 2.68 51.25 12.20
C PRO A 379 2.03 50.31 13.22
N ASP A 380 2.30 49.00 13.18
CA ASP A 380 1.67 48.00 14.05
C ASP A 380 2.32 47.92 15.45
N GLN A 381 2.95 48.99 15.91
CA GLN A 381 3.74 49.01 17.13
C GLN A 381 3.49 50.29 17.93
N PRO A 382 2.84 50.21 19.11
CA PRO A 382 2.67 51.37 19.98
C PRO A 382 4.05 51.87 20.43
N ASP A 383 4.27 53.18 20.31
CA ASP A 383 5.46 53.85 20.83
C ASP A 383 5.56 53.53 22.33
N SER A 384 6.54 52.71 22.71
CA SER A 384 6.71 52.29 24.12
C SER A 384 7.07 53.47 25.03
N GLN A 385 7.44 54.60 24.42
CA GLN A 385 7.40 55.90 25.06
C GLN A 385 6.01 56.49 24.92
N GLY A 386 5.11 56.04 25.79
CA GLY A 386 3.80 56.67 25.98
C GLY A 386 3.95 58.18 25.99
N SER A 387 3.18 58.83 25.12
CA SER A 387 3.12 60.28 24.97
C SER A 387 2.84 60.95 26.32
N ASN A 388 3.88 61.35 27.04
CA ASN A 388 3.78 62.42 28.02
C ASN A 388 3.60 63.72 27.24
N LYS A 389 2.36 63.96 26.78
CA LYS A 389 1.92 65.31 26.46
C LYS A 389 1.65 66.03 27.80
N PRO A 390 2.13 67.26 27.99
CA PRO A 390 1.89 68.06 29.18
C PRO A 390 0.42 68.42 29.38
#